data_AF-A0A3N4HLI4-F1
#
_entry.id   AF-A0A3N4HLI4-F1
#
_cell.length_a   1.000
_cell.length_b   1.000
_cell.length_c   1.000
_cell.angle_alpha   90.00
_cell.angle_beta   90.00
_cell.angle_gamma   90.00
#
_symmetry.space_group_name_H-M   'P 1'
#
loop_
_entity.id
_entity.type
_entity.pdbx_description
1 polymer ?
#
loop_
_entity_poly.entity_id
_entity_poly.type
_entity_poly.pdbx_seq_one_letter_code
_entity_poly.pdbx_strand_id
1 'polypeptide(L)'
;MKAANWQRFVYHQSPVYFRRYLPKKHYNQWMSLIEGMRLSTRKTLTVREVYEIKERFFQFVAYYEKTFYRYNVDRISACLPTIHQLRHIHEAILNCGPTYV
;
A
#
# COMPACT_ATOMS: atom_id res chain seq x y z
N MET A 1 15.14 -6.15 -12.83
CA MET A 1 14.31 -4.91 -12.82
C MET A 1 14.64 -4.13 -11.55
N LYS A 2 14.89 -2.81 -11.60
CA LYS A 2 15.30 -2.01 -10.42
C LYS A 2 14.09 -1.45 -9.65
N ALA A 3 14.23 -1.21 -8.35
CA ALA A 3 13.16 -0.64 -7.50
C ALA A 3 12.61 0.69 -8.05
N ALA A 4 13.47 1.56 -8.57
CA ALA A 4 13.07 2.83 -9.19
C ALA A 4 12.15 2.65 -10.42
N ASN A 5 12.33 1.57 -11.20
CA ASN A 5 11.45 1.30 -12.34
C ASN A 5 10.07 0.85 -11.87
N TRP A 6 10.02 0.01 -10.82
CA TRP A 6 8.78 -0.38 -10.17
C TRP A 6 8.05 0.83 -9.59
N GLN A 7 8.75 1.70 -8.87
CA GLN A 7 8.18 2.91 -8.32
C GLN A 7 7.56 3.81 -9.40
N ARG A 8 8.26 4.03 -10.52
CA ARG A 8 7.73 4.82 -11.65
C ARG A 8 6.48 4.19 -12.26
N PHE A 9 6.49 2.87 -12.45
CA PHE A 9 5.32 2.16 -12.94
C PHE A 9 4.14 2.32 -11.98
N VAL A 10 4.35 2.00 -10.69
CA VAL A 10 3.31 2.04 -9.66
C VAL A 10 2.76 3.46 -9.49
N TYR A 11 3.60 4.50 -9.45
CA TYR A 11 3.14 5.86 -9.16
C TYR A 11 2.54 6.61 -10.35
N HIS A 12 2.97 6.30 -11.58
CA HIS A 12 2.57 7.09 -12.76
C HIS A 12 1.78 6.29 -13.79
N GLN A 13 2.25 5.10 -14.15
CA GLN A 13 1.65 4.33 -15.23
C GLN A 13 0.42 3.56 -14.74
N SER A 14 0.56 2.86 -13.62
CA SER A 14 -0.48 1.97 -13.11
C SER A 14 -1.81 2.69 -12.79
N PRO A 15 -1.85 3.93 -12.23
CA PRO A 15 -3.11 4.64 -12.01
C PRO A 15 -3.85 4.91 -13.32
N VAL A 16 -3.12 5.24 -14.39
CA VAL A 16 -3.71 5.53 -15.70
C VAL A 16 -4.23 4.25 -16.36
N TYR A 17 -3.40 3.21 -16.42
CA TYR A 17 -3.80 1.94 -17.03
C TYR A 17 -4.95 1.30 -16.27
N PHE A 18 -4.80 1.10 -14.96
CA PHE A 18 -5.75 0.34 -14.17
C PHE A 18 -7.09 1.03 -13.97
N ARG A 19 -7.18 2.36 -14.17
CA ARG A 19 -8.46 3.06 -14.18
C ARG A 19 -9.41 2.52 -15.24
N ARG A 20 -8.88 2.05 -16.37
CA ARG A 20 -9.67 1.45 -17.46
C ARG A 20 -9.86 -0.05 -17.30
N TYR A 21 -8.85 -0.76 -16.78
CA TYR A 21 -8.82 -2.23 -16.79
C TYR A 21 -9.32 -2.90 -15.52
N LEU A 22 -9.25 -2.23 -14.36
CA LEU A 22 -9.69 -2.83 -13.11
C LEU A 22 -11.15 -2.47 -12.79
N PRO A 23 -11.95 -3.43 -12.31
CA PRO A 23 -13.20 -3.13 -11.62
C PRO A 23 -12.99 -2.06 -10.54
N LYS A 24 -13.97 -1.15 -10.40
CA LYS A 24 -13.89 0.02 -9.50
C LYS A 24 -13.43 -0.35 -8.08
N LYS A 25 -13.90 -1.48 -7.53
CA LYS A 25 -13.48 -1.98 -6.21
C LYS A 25 -11.97 -2.23 -6.15
N HIS A 26 -11.40 -2.91 -7.14
CA HIS A 26 -9.98 -3.25 -7.18
C HIS A 26 -9.13 -2.01 -7.46
N TYR A 27 -9.59 -1.14 -8.36
CA TYR A 27 -8.93 0.14 -8.65
C TYR A 27 -8.83 1.03 -7.41
N ASN A 28 -9.92 1.17 -6.65
CA ASN A 28 -9.92 2.01 -5.44
C ASN A 28 -8.90 1.52 -4.42
N GLN A 29 -8.78 0.21 -4.23
CA GLN A 29 -7.84 -0.37 -3.27
C GLN A 29 -6.39 -0.30 -3.76
N TRP A 30 -6.18 -0.44 -5.08
CA TRP A 30 -4.90 -0.15 -5.72
C TRP A 30 -4.46 1.30 -5.48
N MET A 31 -5.38 2.25 -5.63
CA MET A 31 -5.10 3.66 -5.32
C MET A 31 -4.83 3.89 -3.82
N SER A 32 -5.52 3.21 -2.90
CA SER A 32 -5.20 3.29 -1.47
C SER A 32 -3.76 2.85 -1.18
N LEU A 33 -3.30 1.74 -1.78
CA LEU A 33 -1.90 1.31 -1.66
C LEU A 33 -0.94 2.38 -2.18
N ILE A 34 -1.17 2.90 -3.40
CA ILE A 34 -0.30 3.89 -4.03
C ILE A 34 -0.19 5.15 -3.20
N GLU A 35 -1.31 5.71 -2.77
CA GLU A 35 -1.29 6.96 -1.99
C GLU A 35 -0.65 6.74 -0.63
N GLY A 36 -0.86 5.58 0.01
CA GLY A 36 -0.14 5.20 1.24
C GLY A 36 1.38 5.18 1.03
N MET A 37 1.87 4.55 -0.04
CA MET A 37 3.30 4.51 -0.37
C MET A 37 3.86 5.89 -0.73
N ARG A 38 3.13 6.71 -1.49
CA ARG A 38 3.55 8.06 -1.87
C ARG A 38 3.68 8.96 -0.65
N LEU A 39 2.72 8.91 0.28
CA LEU A 39 2.82 9.65 1.53
C LEU A 39 3.98 9.14 2.39
N SER A 40 4.08 7.83 2.64
CA SER A 40 5.07 7.28 3.58
C SER A 40 6.52 7.53 3.17
N THR A 41 6.78 7.74 1.88
CA THR A 41 8.11 8.01 1.31
C THR A 41 8.47 9.51 1.23
N ARG A 42 7.61 10.41 1.73
CA ARG A 42 7.92 11.84 1.78
C ARG A 42 9.02 12.14 2.80
N LYS A 43 9.85 13.14 2.47
CA LYS A 43 10.91 13.65 3.37
C LYS A 43 10.35 14.25 4.66
N THR A 44 9.18 14.87 4.59
CA THR A 44 8.51 15.53 5.71
C THR A 44 7.07 15.05 5.78
N LEU A 45 6.61 14.73 6.99
CA LEU A 45 5.26 14.24 7.26
C LEU A 45 4.69 14.95 8.48
N THR A 46 3.43 15.35 8.38
CA THR A 46 2.62 15.77 9.53
C THR A 46 2.01 14.54 10.21
N VAL A 47 1.70 14.65 11.51
CA VAL A 47 1.01 13.59 12.25
C VAL A 47 -0.30 13.17 11.58
N ARG A 48 -1.04 14.13 11.01
CA ARG A 48 -2.27 13.86 10.24
C ARG A 48 -2.01 12.99 9.01
N GLU A 49 -0.93 13.25 8.27
CA GLU A 49 -0.55 12.41 7.13
C GLU A 49 -0.12 11.00 7.58
N VAL A 50 0.47 10.85 8.77
CA VAL A 50 0.78 9.52 9.34
C VAL A 50 -0.50 8.73 9.64
N TYR A 51 -1.55 9.38 10.16
CA TYR A 51 -2.86 8.76 10.30
C TYR A 51 -3.50 8.42 8.94
N GLU A 52 -3.32 9.25 7.91
CA GLU A 52 -3.78 8.91 6.57
C GLU A 52 -3.07 7.67 6.01
N ILE A 53 -1.75 7.56 6.21
CA ILE A 53 -0.96 6.38 5.85
C ILE A 53 -1.53 5.12 6.52
N LYS A 54 -1.83 5.20 7.83
CA LYS A 54 -2.46 4.11 8.58
C LYS A 54 -3.76 3.67 7.90
N GLU A 55 -4.70 4.58 7.71
CA GLU A 55 -6.02 4.25 7.17
C GLU A 55 -5.91 3.62 5.78
N ARG A 56 -5.06 4.16 4.90
CA ARG A 56 -4.88 3.64 3.54
C ARG A 56 -4.29 2.23 3.53
N PHE A 57 -3.27 1.96 4.34
CA PHE A 57 -2.68 0.63 4.41
C PHE A 57 -3.61 -0.38 5.10
N PHE A 58 -4.29 -0.01 6.18
CA PHE A 58 -5.28 -0.88 6.80
C PHE A 58 -6.40 -1.24 5.83
N GLN A 59 -6.91 -0.28 5.07
CA GLN A 59 -7.94 -0.50 4.06
C GLN A 59 -7.46 -1.48 2.97
N PHE A 60 -6.26 -1.25 2.41
CA PHE A 60 -5.70 -2.12 1.38
C PHE A 60 -5.43 -3.54 1.90
N VAL A 61 -4.80 -3.68 3.08
CA VAL A 61 -4.48 -4.98 3.68
C VAL A 61 -5.75 -5.77 3.96
N ALA A 62 -6.77 -5.15 4.56
CA ALA A 62 -8.05 -5.81 4.80
C ALA A 62 -8.71 -6.28 3.50
N TYR A 63 -8.67 -5.45 2.46
CA TYR A 63 -9.15 -5.84 1.13
C TYR A 63 -8.35 -7.01 0.55
N TYR A 64 -7.02 -7.00 0.67
CA TYR A 64 -6.15 -8.04 0.14
C TYR A 64 -6.36 -9.37 0.87
N GLU A 65 -6.38 -9.33 2.20
CA GLU A 65 -6.62 -10.49 3.05
C GLU A 65 -7.99 -11.13 2.74
N LYS A 66 -9.03 -10.31 2.53
CA LYS A 66 -10.37 -10.80 2.16
C LYS A 66 -10.45 -11.33 0.73
N THR A 67 -9.79 -10.68 -0.23
CA THR A 67 -10.01 -10.95 -1.67
C THR A 67 -9.05 -12.00 -2.21
N PHE A 68 -7.77 -11.90 -1.86
CA PHE A 68 -6.70 -12.73 -2.40
C PHE A 68 -6.29 -13.84 -1.44
N TYR A 69 -6.06 -13.57 -0.16
CA TYR A 69 -5.79 -14.63 0.82
C TYR A 69 -7.07 -15.43 1.17
N ARG A 70 -8.20 -14.74 1.25
CA ARG A 70 -9.54 -15.27 1.62
C ARG A 70 -9.58 -15.93 3.01
N TYR A 71 -8.63 -15.60 3.88
CA TYR A 71 -8.53 -16.20 5.22
C TYR A 71 -8.49 -17.74 5.20
N ASN A 72 -7.91 -18.32 4.14
CA ASN A 72 -7.83 -19.76 3.96
C ASN A 72 -6.37 -20.22 4.02
N VAL A 73 -6.07 -21.13 4.96
CA VAL A 73 -4.73 -21.71 5.15
C VAL A 73 -4.21 -22.44 3.90
N ASP A 74 -5.09 -23.02 3.08
CA ASP A 74 -4.71 -23.64 1.80
C ASP A 74 -4.15 -22.61 0.79
N ARG A 75 -4.36 -21.31 1.06
CA ARG A 75 -3.87 -20.18 0.28
C ARG A 75 -2.79 -19.40 1.01
N ILE A 76 -2.04 -20.05 1.92
CA ILE A 76 -0.97 -19.41 2.69
C ILE A 76 0.10 -18.72 1.82
N SER A 77 0.30 -19.17 0.58
CA SER A 77 1.16 -18.50 -0.41
C SER A 77 0.72 -17.07 -0.74
N ALA A 78 -0.55 -16.74 -0.51
CA ALA A 78 -1.10 -15.38 -0.61
C ALA A 78 -1.14 -14.65 0.75
N CYS A 79 -0.76 -15.27 1.87
CA CYS A 79 -0.63 -14.61 3.17
C CYS A 79 0.77 -14.01 3.33
N LEU A 80 1.07 -13.00 2.51
CA LEU A 80 2.43 -12.47 2.42
C LEU A 80 2.77 -11.57 3.63
N PRO A 81 3.87 -11.83 4.36
CA PRO A 81 4.31 -10.96 5.45
C PRO A 81 4.55 -9.52 5.01
N THR A 82 5.06 -9.31 3.80
CA THR A 82 5.29 -7.97 3.23
C THR A 82 3.99 -7.18 3.06
N ILE A 83 2.87 -7.84 2.75
CA ILE A 83 1.56 -7.18 2.68
C ILE A 83 1.04 -6.88 4.09
N HIS A 84 1.15 -7.83 5.02
CA HIS A 84 0.75 -7.61 6.41
C HIS A 84 1.49 -6.44 7.05
N GLN A 85 2.80 -6.35 6.82
CA GLN A 85 3.69 -5.33 7.40
C GLN A 85 3.31 -3.90 7.02
N LEU A 86 2.56 -3.69 5.93
CA LEU A 86 2.03 -2.37 5.57
C LEU A 86 1.22 -1.75 6.71
N ARG A 87 0.52 -2.55 7.53
CA ARG A 87 -0.21 -2.07 8.72
C ARG A 87 0.70 -1.39 9.73
N HIS A 88 1.98 -1.71 9.79
CA HIS A 88 2.91 -1.20 10.81
C HIS A 88 3.75 -0.01 10.35
N ILE A 89 3.65 0.41 9.08
CA ILE A 89 4.47 1.52 8.56
C ILE A 89 4.20 2.83 9.33
N HIS A 90 2.95 3.11 9.69
CA HIS A 90 2.61 4.31 10.45
C HIS A 90 3.26 4.32 11.85
N GLU A 91 3.29 3.18 12.55
CA GLU A 91 3.99 3.01 13.84
C GLU A 91 5.49 3.21 13.67
N ALA A 92 6.07 2.61 12.64
CA ALA A 92 7.49 2.79 12.32
C ALA A 92 7.84 4.26 12.05
N ILE A 93 6.99 5.01 11.33
CA ILE A 93 7.20 6.44 11.09
C ILE A 93 7.13 7.25 12.39
N LEU A 94 6.19 6.95 13.28
CA LEU A 94 6.07 7.64 14.58
C LEU A 94 7.27 7.36 15.49
N ASN A 95 7.77 6.13 15.48
CA ASN A 95 8.83 5.69 16.38
C ASN A 95 10.25 6.02 15.85
N CYS A 96 10.44 5.98 14.53
CA CYS A 96 11.76 6.04 13.89
C CYS A 96 11.93 7.24 12.94
N GLY A 97 10.86 8.00 12.66
CA GLY A 97 10.87 9.10 11.71
C GLY A 97 10.56 8.70 10.26
N PRO A 98 10.57 9.66 9.32
CA PRO A 98 10.18 9.43 7.92
C PRO A 98 11.05 8.40 7.18
N THR A 99 10.42 7.54 6.37
CA THR A 99 11.08 6.44 5.62
C THR A 99 11.67 6.85 4.27
N TYR A 100 12.06 8.12 4.13
CA TYR A 100 12.60 8.65 2.87
C TYR A 100 13.93 7.95 2.51
N VAL A 101 14.07 7.59 1.23
CA VAL A 101 15.28 7.09 0.57
C VAL A 101 15.60 7.90 -0.66
#